data_AF-A0A7S0FVV8-F1
#
_entry.id   AF-A0A7S0FVV8-F1
#
_cell.length_a   1.000
_cell.length_b   1.000
_cell.length_c   1.000
_cell.angle_alpha   90.00
_cell.angle_beta   90.00
_cell.angle_gamma   90.00
#
_symmetry.space_group_name_H-M   'P 1'
#
loop_
_entity.id
_entity.type
_entity.pdbx_description
1 polymer ?
#
loop_
_entity_poly.entity_id
_entity_poly.type
_entity_poly.pdbx_seq_one_letter_code
_entity_poly.pdbx_strand_id
1 'polypeptide(L)'
;ETYVCIGVKASNYFMPPEVLSDKGPGGGGWIHFNKHLQVVKKPTVDGGAVWGSGCVYAVGDCNLGCIGEPPNFEMPPIPKISYPGEEQAFHACVNIKKTELAKKRGRQPKLMNTWWPWGAGMFATSLGPHDACFVLGASDKKGS
;
A
#
# COMPACT_ATOMS: atom_id res chain seq x y z
N GLU A 1 17.32 29.06 8.21
CA GLU A 1 16.65 27.81 8.60
C GLU A 1 16.76 26.80 7.46
N THR A 2 16.78 25.51 7.76
CA THR A 2 16.89 24.44 6.75
C THR A 2 15.64 23.56 6.84
N TYR A 3 14.86 23.52 5.76
CA TYR A 3 13.70 22.64 5.64
C TYR A 3 14.12 21.35 4.93
N VAL A 4 13.81 20.20 5.52
CA VAL A 4 14.16 18.88 4.97
C VAL A 4 12.92 18.25 4.37
N CYS A 5 12.80 18.32 3.04
CA CYS A 5 11.67 17.75 2.27
C CYS A 5 12.07 16.49 1.50
N ILE A 6 13.06 15.74 2.02
CA ILE A 6 13.59 14.53 1.38
C ILE A 6 13.23 13.28 2.17
N GLY A 7 12.56 12.35 1.49
CA GLY A 7 12.17 11.05 2.05
C GLY A 7 10.96 11.12 3.00
N VAL A 8 10.42 9.93 3.28
CA VAL A 8 9.29 9.72 4.20
C VAL A 8 9.66 8.66 5.23
N LYS A 9 9.02 8.70 6.39
CA LYS A 9 9.19 7.71 7.46
C LYS A 9 7.85 7.11 7.85
N ALA A 10 7.86 5.83 8.23
CA ALA A 10 6.67 5.18 8.74
C ALA A 10 6.28 5.75 10.10
N SER A 11 4.97 5.91 10.33
CA SER A 11 4.40 6.31 11.62
C SER A 11 3.47 5.23 12.19
N ASN A 12 3.90 3.97 12.12
CA ASN A 12 3.11 2.80 12.53
C ASN A 12 3.51 2.22 13.89
N TYR A 13 4.03 3.05 14.81
CA TYR A 13 4.51 2.60 16.13
C TYR A 13 3.43 1.91 16.99
N PHE A 14 2.15 2.10 16.65
CA PHE A 14 1.01 1.46 17.31
C PHE A 14 0.76 0.02 16.83
N MET A 15 1.36 -0.39 15.71
CA MET A 15 1.21 -1.74 15.17
C MET A 15 2.25 -2.68 15.79
N PRO A 16 1.93 -3.96 15.97
CA PRO A 16 2.86 -4.91 16.58
C PRO A 16 4.07 -5.16 15.65
N PRO A 17 5.29 -5.38 16.20
CA PRO A 17 6.49 -5.59 15.40
C PRO A 17 6.39 -6.75 14.39
N GLU A 18 5.54 -7.75 14.64
CA GLU A 18 5.35 -8.91 13.77
C GLU A 18 4.70 -8.60 12.42
N VAL A 19 4.11 -7.42 12.23
CA VAL A 19 3.51 -6.97 10.96
C VAL A 19 4.26 -5.82 10.30
N LEU A 20 5.31 -5.31 10.95
CA LEU A 20 6.09 -4.17 10.49
C LEU A 20 7.35 -4.62 9.79
N SER A 21 7.74 -3.95 8.72
CA SER A 21 8.97 -4.28 8.02
C SER A 21 10.22 -3.92 8.82
N ASP A 22 11.24 -4.77 8.79
CA ASP A 22 12.54 -4.48 9.43
C ASP A 22 13.39 -3.51 8.60
N LYS A 23 13.11 -3.43 7.30
CA LYS A 23 13.81 -2.61 6.31
C LYS A 23 12.80 -1.97 5.35
N GLY A 24 13.29 -1.06 4.51
CA GLY A 24 12.49 -0.34 3.51
C GLY A 24 12.81 1.15 3.50
N PRO A 25 12.03 1.96 2.78
CA PRO A 25 12.17 3.41 2.75
C PRO A 25 12.29 3.99 4.16
N GLY A 26 13.19 4.93 4.42
CA GLY A 26 13.31 5.57 5.73
C GLY A 26 13.71 4.67 6.92
N GLY A 27 14.11 3.42 6.69
CA GLY A 27 14.63 2.52 7.73
C GLY A 27 13.69 1.42 8.22
N GLY A 28 12.52 1.23 7.59
CA GLY A 28 11.53 0.21 7.96
C GLY A 28 10.35 0.77 8.76
N GLY A 29 9.59 -0.12 9.42
CA GLY A 29 8.39 0.22 10.18
C GLY A 29 7.11 0.28 9.33
N TRP A 30 7.14 -0.23 8.10
CA TRP A 30 5.97 -0.21 7.20
C TRP A 30 5.11 -1.46 7.37
N ILE A 31 3.80 -1.34 7.22
CA ILE A 31 2.89 -2.46 7.45
C ILE A 31 2.93 -3.43 6.25
N HIS A 32 3.21 -4.70 6.50
CA HIS A 32 3.08 -5.76 5.50
C HIS A 32 1.60 -6.05 5.20
N PHE A 33 1.28 -6.28 3.93
CA PHE A 33 -0.07 -6.50 3.46
C PHE A 33 -0.11 -7.49 2.28
N ASN A 34 -1.27 -8.10 2.05
CA ASN A 34 -1.51 -8.99 0.91
C ASN A 34 -2.23 -8.26 -0.25
N LYS A 35 -2.48 -8.96 -1.35
CA LYS A 35 -3.23 -8.43 -2.51
C LYS A 35 -4.67 -8.02 -2.22
N HIS A 36 -5.20 -8.29 -1.03
CA HIS A 36 -6.52 -7.84 -0.59
C HIS A 36 -6.44 -6.61 0.33
N LEU A 37 -5.24 -6.04 0.50
CA LEU A 37 -4.89 -4.96 1.43
C LEU A 37 -5.02 -5.33 2.91
N GLN A 38 -5.20 -6.62 3.22
CA GLN A 38 -5.25 -7.09 4.60
C GLN A 38 -3.83 -7.08 5.18
N VAL A 39 -3.72 -6.69 6.45
CA VAL A 39 -2.45 -6.77 7.18
C VAL A 39 -2.03 -8.22 7.30
N VAL A 40 -0.76 -8.49 7.01
CA VAL A 40 -0.15 -9.80 7.20
C VAL A 40 1.02 -9.70 8.15
N LYS A 41 1.34 -10.81 8.80
CA LYS A 41 2.62 -10.95 9.50
C LYS A 41 3.76 -10.87 8.49
N LYS A 42 4.95 -10.51 8.97
CA LYS A 42 6.19 -10.53 8.19
C LYS A 42 6.29 -11.79 7.33
N PRO A 43 6.79 -11.68 6.09
CA PRO A 43 6.96 -12.82 5.21
C PRO A 43 7.79 -13.91 5.90
N THR A 44 7.20 -15.09 6.05
CA THR A 44 7.92 -16.34 6.31
C THR A 44 8.09 -17.07 4.99
N VAL A 45 8.76 -18.23 4.97
CA VAL A 45 8.85 -19.09 3.78
C VAL A 45 7.46 -19.41 3.20
N ASP A 46 6.41 -19.35 4.03
CA ASP A 46 5.01 -19.61 3.67
C ASP A 46 4.18 -18.35 3.34
N GLY A 47 4.81 -17.18 3.17
CA GLY A 47 4.13 -15.98 2.65
C GLY A 47 3.35 -15.14 3.66
N GLY A 48 3.61 -15.30 4.96
CA GLY A 48 3.05 -14.46 6.03
C GLY A 48 1.54 -14.65 6.25
N ALA A 49 1.15 -15.12 7.44
CA ALA A 49 -0.27 -15.32 7.76
C ALA A 49 -1.04 -13.99 7.88
N VAL A 50 -2.31 -14.00 7.50
CA VAL A 50 -3.23 -12.87 7.70
C VAL A 50 -3.35 -12.54 9.19
N TRP A 51 -3.19 -11.27 9.54
CA TRP A 51 -3.26 -10.78 10.92
C TRP A 51 -4.67 -10.27 11.26
N GLY A 52 -5.01 -10.22 12.54
CA GLY A 52 -6.28 -9.66 13.02
C GLY A 52 -7.52 -10.30 12.41
N SER A 53 -7.47 -11.62 12.17
CA SER A 53 -8.55 -12.40 11.54
C SER A 53 -8.99 -11.88 10.16
N GLY A 54 -8.12 -11.13 9.47
CA GLY A 54 -8.43 -10.54 8.17
C GLY A 54 -9.35 -9.33 8.21
N CYS A 55 -9.56 -8.75 9.39
CA CYS A 55 -10.41 -7.57 9.59
C CYS A 55 -9.64 -6.24 9.59
N VAL A 56 -8.30 -6.28 9.49
CA VAL A 56 -7.44 -5.10 9.52
C VAL A 56 -6.80 -4.91 8.16
N TYR A 57 -6.89 -3.68 7.63
CA TYR A 57 -6.43 -3.32 6.29
C TYR A 57 -5.43 -2.17 6.37
N ALA A 58 -4.43 -2.16 5.48
CA ALA A 58 -3.41 -1.10 5.40
C ALA A 58 -3.44 -0.44 4.02
N VAL A 59 -3.65 0.88 3.99
CA VAL A 59 -3.84 1.66 2.77
C VAL A 59 -3.01 2.95 2.80
N GLY A 60 -2.63 3.44 1.63
CA GLY A 60 -1.83 4.65 1.48
C GLY A 60 -0.43 4.48 2.04
N ASP A 61 0.05 5.52 2.71
CA ASP A 61 1.48 5.62 3.01
C ASP A 61 1.94 4.67 4.12
N CYS A 62 1.03 4.17 4.95
CA CYS A 62 1.36 3.33 6.10
C CYS A 62 1.86 1.92 5.73
N ASN A 63 1.46 1.39 4.57
CA ASN A 63 1.85 0.04 4.13
C ASN A 63 3.26 0.02 3.54
N LEU A 64 3.82 -1.17 3.26
CA LEU A 64 5.16 -1.30 2.66
C LEU A 64 5.25 -0.72 1.24
N GLY A 65 4.13 -0.58 0.53
CA GLY A 65 4.07 -0.06 -0.82
C GLY A 65 4.35 -1.09 -1.92
N CYS A 66 4.71 -2.33 -1.59
CA CYS A 66 4.89 -3.42 -2.55
C CYS A 66 4.47 -4.78 -1.95
N ILE A 67 4.32 -5.77 -2.82
CA ILE A 67 4.10 -7.17 -2.45
C ILE A 67 5.14 -8.02 -3.20
N GLY A 68 5.87 -8.86 -2.46
CA GLY A 68 7.02 -9.59 -2.96
C GLY A 68 8.32 -8.79 -2.84
N GLU A 69 9.39 -9.35 -3.39
CA GLU A 69 10.75 -8.82 -3.31
C GLU A 69 11.35 -8.66 -4.71
N PRO A 70 12.31 -7.75 -4.92
CA PRO A 70 13.04 -7.68 -6.17
C PRO A 70 13.71 -9.04 -6.51
N PRO A 71 13.77 -9.43 -7.80
CA PRO A 71 13.23 -8.74 -8.97
C PRO A 71 11.76 -9.07 -9.27
N ASN A 72 11.14 -10.02 -8.55
CA ASN A 72 9.86 -10.62 -8.88
C ASN A 72 8.75 -10.13 -7.95
N PHE A 73 8.32 -8.89 -8.14
CA PHE A 73 7.20 -8.34 -7.41
C PHE A 73 5.87 -8.93 -7.89
N GLU A 74 4.99 -9.31 -6.95
CA GLU A 74 3.57 -9.52 -7.26
C GLU A 74 2.89 -8.17 -7.47
N MET A 75 3.25 -7.18 -6.65
CA MET A 75 2.87 -5.79 -6.82
C MET A 75 4.11 -4.91 -6.65
N PRO A 76 4.58 -4.23 -7.71
CA PRO A 76 5.79 -3.43 -7.63
C PRO A 76 5.59 -2.23 -6.70
N PRO A 77 6.68 -1.59 -6.26
CA PRO A 77 6.61 -0.40 -5.41
C PRO A 77 5.67 0.67 -5.96
N ILE A 78 4.73 1.09 -5.12
CA ILE A 78 3.78 2.15 -5.40
C ILE A 78 4.29 3.43 -4.73
N PRO A 79 4.37 4.55 -5.47
CA PRO A 79 4.66 5.86 -4.92
C PRO A 79 3.71 6.25 -3.78
N LYS A 80 4.26 6.89 -2.76
CA LYS A 80 3.57 7.31 -1.54
C LYS A 80 2.88 8.66 -1.76
N ILE A 81 1.73 8.62 -2.42
CA ILE A 81 0.93 9.79 -2.84
C ILE A 81 -0.58 9.51 -2.69
N SER A 82 -1.38 10.58 -2.72
CA SER A 82 -2.82 10.53 -2.42
C SER A 82 -3.63 9.62 -3.35
N TYR A 83 -3.39 9.66 -4.67
CA TYR A 83 -4.18 8.90 -5.65
C TYR A 83 -4.15 7.37 -5.41
N PRO A 84 -2.96 6.72 -5.32
CA PRO A 84 -2.85 5.35 -4.84
C PRO A 84 -3.55 5.07 -3.50
N GLY A 85 -3.41 5.99 -2.54
CA GLY A 85 -4.04 5.83 -1.23
C GLY A 85 -5.57 5.79 -1.31
N GLU A 86 -6.16 6.66 -2.13
CA GLU A 86 -7.59 6.71 -2.38
C GLU A 86 -8.10 5.43 -3.05
N GLU A 87 -7.42 4.96 -4.09
CA GLU A 87 -7.80 3.72 -4.81
C GLU A 87 -7.67 2.49 -3.89
N GLN A 88 -6.61 2.42 -3.08
CA GLN A 88 -6.47 1.38 -2.05
C GLN A 88 -7.58 1.45 -1.00
N ALA A 89 -7.96 2.65 -0.55
CA ALA A 89 -9.06 2.83 0.39
C ALA A 89 -10.40 2.33 -0.19
N PHE A 90 -10.65 2.59 -1.48
CA PHE A 90 -11.82 2.07 -2.18
C PHE A 90 -11.82 0.52 -2.20
N HIS A 91 -10.70 -0.11 -2.55
CA HIS A 91 -10.57 -1.57 -2.56
C HIS A 91 -10.78 -2.19 -1.17
N ALA A 92 -10.20 -1.59 -0.13
CA ALA A 92 -10.39 -2.02 1.26
C ALA A 92 -11.87 -1.92 1.68
N CYS A 93 -12.54 -0.82 1.36
CA CYS A 93 -13.97 -0.65 1.65
C CYS A 93 -14.84 -1.70 0.95
N VAL A 94 -14.54 -2.05 -0.30
CA VAL A 94 -15.24 -3.12 -1.03
C VAL A 94 -15.00 -4.48 -0.35
N ASN A 95 -13.76 -4.76 0.06
CA ASN A 95 -13.43 -5.99 0.78
C ASN A 95 -14.12 -6.09 2.14
N ILE A 96 -14.20 -5.00 2.91
CA ILE A 96 -14.97 -4.94 4.16
C ILE A 96 -16.43 -5.29 3.91
N LYS A 97 -17.07 -4.65 2.92
CA LYS A 97 -18.48 -4.95 2.55
C LYS A 97 -18.69 -6.40 2.16
N LYS A 98 -17.74 -7.00 1.41
CA LYS A 98 -17.79 -8.41 1.00
C LYS A 98 -17.63 -9.36 2.18
N THR A 99 -16.72 -9.06 3.11
CA THR A 99 -16.53 -9.84 4.35
C THR A 99 -17.79 -9.84 5.19
N GLU A 100 -18.39 -8.67 5.42
CA GLU A 100 -19.63 -8.54 6.18
C GLU A 100 -20.79 -9.30 5.54
N LEU A 101 -20.94 -9.20 4.21
CA LEU A 101 -21.98 -9.92 3.47
C LEU A 101 -21.78 -11.44 3.53
N ALA A 102 -20.53 -11.91 3.43
CA ALA A 102 -20.20 -13.33 3.49
C ALA A 102 -20.47 -13.90 4.89
N LYS A 103 -20.08 -13.17 5.94
CA LYS A 103 -20.36 -13.50 7.34
C LYS A 103 -21.87 -13.65 7.61
N LYS A 104 -22.68 -12.69 7.15
CA LYS A 104 -24.15 -12.75 7.25
C LYS A 104 -24.76 -13.97 6.54
N ARG A 105 -24.09 -14.47 5.49
CA ARG A 105 -24.55 -15.60 4.68
C ARG A 105 -23.92 -16.94 5.10
N GLY A 106 -23.05 -16.97 6.11
CA GLY A 106 -22.29 -18.17 6.49
C GLY A 106 -21.37 -18.70 5.39
N ARG A 107 -20.84 -17.80 4.53
CA ARG A 107 -19.98 -18.15 3.39
C ARG A 107 -18.59 -17.54 3.55
N GLN A 108 -17.64 -18.08 2.81
CA GLN A 108 -16.32 -17.46 2.67
C GLN A 108 -16.38 -16.22 1.76
N PRO A 109 -15.68 -15.12 2.11
CA PRO A 109 -15.71 -13.91 1.31
C PRO A 109 -14.89 -14.05 0.03
N LYS A 110 -15.46 -13.62 -1.10
CA LYS A 110 -14.75 -13.49 -2.38
C LYS A 110 -14.15 -12.10 -2.52
N LEU A 111 -13.02 -11.88 -1.84
CA LEU A 111 -12.31 -10.60 -1.82
C LEU A 111 -11.84 -10.19 -3.22
N MET A 112 -11.79 -8.87 -3.47
CA MET A 112 -11.13 -8.32 -4.64
C MET A 112 -9.62 -8.22 -4.41
N ASN A 113 -8.86 -8.40 -5.47
CA ASN A 113 -7.44 -8.05 -5.49
C ASN A 113 -7.32 -6.54 -5.74
N THR A 114 -6.30 -5.94 -5.14
CA THR A 114 -5.75 -4.64 -5.54
C THR A 114 -4.76 -4.84 -6.69
N TRP A 115 -4.34 -3.74 -7.29
CA TRP A 115 -3.34 -3.69 -8.36
C TRP A 115 -2.48 -2.44 -8.21
N TRP A 116 -1.52 -2.25 -9.12
CA TRP A 116 -0.74 -1.03 -9.21
C TRP A 116 -1.63 0.14 -9.68
N PRO A 117 -1.92 1.14 -8.82
CA PRO A 117 -2.97 2.13 -9.06
C PRO A 117 -2.75 2.95 -10.31
N TRP A 118 -3.82 3.33 -11.02
CA TRP A 118 -3.69 4.13 -12.24
C TRP A 118 -3.04 5.50 -11.94
N GLY A 119 -3.43 6.12 -10.83
CA GLY A 119 -2.87 7.40 -10.39
C GLY A 119 -1.44 7.33 -9.84
N ALA A 120 -0.83 6.14 -9.74
CA ALA A 120 0.57 6.01 -9.33
C ALA A 120 1.55 6.59 -10.36
N GLY A 121 1.12 6.75 -11.61
CA GLY A 121 1.89 7.34 -12.70
C GLY A 121 1.69 8.85 -12.90
N MET A 122 0.99 9.52 -11.98
CA MET A 122 0.58 10.91 -12.10
C MET A 122 1.22 11.78 -11.02
N PHE A 123 1.98 12.78 -11.44
CA PHE A 123 2.65 13.70 -10.53
C PHE A 123 2.47 15.13 -11.02
N ALA A 124 1.73 15.94 -10.27
CA ALA A 124 1.64 17.37 -10.48
C ALA A 124 2.43 18.08 -9.39
N THR A 125 3.48 18.80 -9.77
CA THR A 125 4.29 19.60 -8.84
C THR A 125 4.11 21.07 -9.20
N SER A 126 3.54 21.86 -8.29
CA SER A 126 3.38 23.30 -8.50
C SER A 126 4.74 24.00 -8.49
N LEU A 127 4.93 24.96 -9.39
CA LEU A 127 6.07 25.91 -9.40
C LEU A 127 5.65 27.30 -8.90
N GLY A 128 4.51 27.37 -8.19
CA GLY A 128 3.84 28.58 -7.76
C GLY A 128 2.34 28.49 -8.02
N PRO A 129 1.57 29.55 -7.72
CA PRO A 129 0.11 29.55 -7.91
C PRO A 129 -0.35 29.52 -9.38
N HIS A 130 0.56 29.74 -10.33
CA HIS A 130 0.24 29.93 -11.74
C HIS A 130 1.06 29.04 -12.70
N ASP A 131 1.86 28.11 -12.17
CA ASP A 131 2.69 27.23 -13.00
C ASP A 131 2.89 25.85 -12.34
N ALA A 132 3.11 24.83 -13.15
CA ALA A 132 3.31 23.46 -12.68
C ALA A 132 4.07 22.59 -13.70
N CYS A 133 4.79 21.60 -13.18
CA CYS A 133 5.24 20.46 -13.97
C CYS A 133 4.30 19.28 -13.74
N PHE A 134 3.88 18.64 -14.83
CA PHE A 134 3.00 17.48 -14.77
C PHE A 134 3.62 16.30 -15.50
N VAL A 135 3.72 15.16 -14.80
CA VAL A 135 4.06 13.86 -15.36
C VAL A 135 2.79 13.02 -15.39
N LEU A 136 2.51 12.46 -16.57
CA LEU A 136 1.38 11.56 -16.81
C LEU A 136 1.87 10.29 -17.50
N GLY A 137 1.38 9.14 -17.04
CA GLY A 137 1.63 7.87 -17.71
C GLY A 137 2.93 7.17 -17.32
N ALA A 138 3.60 7.63 -16.26
CA ALA A 138 4.71 6.87 -15.69
C ALA A 138 4.20 5.48 -15.23
N SER A 139 5.01 4.44 -15.42
CA SER A 139 4.65 3.08 -14.99
C SER A 139 5.76 2.45 -14.17
N ASP A 140 5.49 1.26 -13.64
CA ASP A 140 6.46 0.40 -12.97
C ASP A 140 7.55 -0.13 -13.93
N LYS A 141 7.37 0.00 -15.24
CA LYS A 141 8.32 -0.46 -16.26
C LYS A 141 9.42 0.58 -16.50
N LYS A 142 10.67 0.14 -16.38
CA LYS A 142 11.85 0.95 -16.70
C LYS A 142 11.79 1.45 -18.15
N GLY A 143 11.96 2.76 -18.35
CA GLY A 143 11.98 3.40 -19.68
C GLY A 143 10.61 3.73 -20.27
N SER A 144 9.55 3.66 -19.44
CA SER A 144 8.22 4.20 -19.77
C SER A 144 8.11 5.69 -19.49
#